data_AF-A0A846U0M2-F1
#
_entry.id   AF-A0A846U0M2-F1
#
_cell.length_a   1.000
_cell.length_b   1.000
_cell.length_c   1.000
_cell.angle_alpha   90.00
_cell.angle_beta   90.00
_cell.angle_gamma   90.00
#
_symmetry.space_group_name_H-M   'P 1'
#
loop_
_entity.id
_entity.type
_entity.pdbx_description
1 polymer ?
#
loop_
_entity_poly.entity_id
_entity_poly.type
_entity_poly.pdbx_seq_one_letter_code
_entity_poly.pdbx_strand_id
1 'polypeptide(L)' 'MNWSVLGPQLLTAIGETLYMVALTMVIAGLIGLFFGVALYVTRPGNLYASRAVNTAINLVVNFVRPIPFIILLAALG' A
#
# COMPACT_ATOMS: atom_id res chain seq x y z
N MET A 1 26.82 2.43 28.18
CA MET A 1 26.06 2.58 26.92
C MET A 1 27.07 2.53 25.79
N ASN A 2 27.37 1.33 25.30
CA ASN A 2 28.54 1.09 24.44
C ASN A 2 28.11 1.23 22.98
N TRP A 3 28.50 2.35 22.37
CA TRP A 3 28.20 2.67 20.96
C TRP A 3 28.73 1.62 19.97
N SER A 4 29.75 0.86 20.38
CA SER A 4 30.33 -0.27 19.65
C SER A 4 29.38 -1.47 19.46
N VAL A 5 28.34 -1.61 20.28
CA VAL A 5 27.33 -2.69 20.18
C VAL A 5 26.06 -2.22 19.46
N LEU A 6 25.70 -0.94 19.63
CA LEU A 6 24.48 -0.36 19.05
C LEU A 6 24.64 0.02 17.57
N GLY A 7 25.83 0.48 17.16
CA GLY A 7 26.10 0.88 15.77
C GLY A 7 25.75 -0.20 14.72
N PRO A 8 26.20 -1.46 14.89
CA PRO A 8 25.86 -2.55 13.99
C PRO A 8 24.35 -2.85 13.96
N GLN A 9 23.69 -2.86 15.13
CA GLN A 9 22.26 -3.16 15.24
C GLN A 9 21.39 -2.11 14.56
N LEU A 10 21.77 -0.83 14.69
CA LEU A 10 21.08 0.27 14.01
C LEU A 10 21.23 0.16 12.49
N LEU A 11 22.41 -0.19 11.99
CA LEU A 11 22.62 -0.42 10.56
C LEU A 11 21.78 -1.59 10.04
N THR A 12 21.69 -2.69 10.79
CA THR A 12 20.81 -3.81 10.44
C THR A 12 19.35 -3.38 10.41
N ALA A 13 18.86 -2.69 11.44
CA ALA A 13 17.48 -2.22 11.50
C ALA A 13 17.14 -1.21 10.38
N ILE A 14 18.08 -0.33 10.02
CA ILE A 14 17.93 0.56 8.87
C ILE A 14 17.84 -0.26 7.57
N GLY A 15 18.66 -1.29 7.42
CA GLY A 15 18.57 -2.21 6.28
C GLY A 15 17.23 -2.93 6.19
N GLU A 16 16.72 -3.42 7.31
CA GLU A 16 15.42 -4.09 7.39
C GLU A 16 14.26 -3.15 7.06
N THR A 17 14.26 -1.92 7.60
CA THR A 17 13.24 -0.91 7.29
C THR A 17 13.27 -0.51 5.83
N LEU A 18 14.46 -0.28 5.26
CA LEU A 18 14.61 0.01 3.83
C LEU A 18 14.09 -1.13 2.96
N TYR A 19 14.38 -2.38 3.33
CA TYR A 19 13.88 -3.55 2.62
C TYR A 19 12.35 -3.64 2.67
N MET A 20 11.75 -3.47 3.85
CA MET A 20 10.30 -3.47 4.02
C MET A 20 9.64 -2.36 3.22
N VAL A 21 10.17 -1.13 3.28
CA VAL A 21 9.63 0.02 2.54
C VAL A 21 9.78 -0.18 1.03
N ALA A 22 10.94 -0.62 0.56
CA ALA A 22 11.17 -0.85 -0.87
C ALA A 22 10.22 -1.92 -1.43
N LEU A 23 10.10 -3.05 -0.74
CA LEU A 23 9.21 -4.14 -1.18
C LEU A 23 7.74 -3.72 -1.16
N THR A 24 7.30 -3.07 -0.08
CA THR A 24 5.91 -2.58 0.03
C THR A 24 5.61 -1.50 -0.99
N MET A 25 6.55 -0.60 -1.28
CA MET A 25 6.40 0.43 -2.30
C MET A 25 6.21 -0.18 -3.70
N VAL A 26 6.99 -1.20 -4.05
CA VAL A 26 6.87 -1.89 -5.34
C VAL A 26 5.51 -2.60 -5.45
N ILE A 27 5.14 -3.38 -4.44
CA ILE A 27 3.88 -4.15 -4.46
C ILE A 27 2.67 -3.22 -4.46
N ALA A 28 2.62 -2.26 -3.53
CA ALA A 28 1.53 -1.30 -3.43
C ALA A 28 1.47 -0.39 -4.66
N GLY A 29 2.62 -0.03 -5.23
CA GLY A 29 2.70 0.75 -6.46
C GLY A 29 2.10 0.00 -7.65
N LEU A 30 2.46 -1.27 -7.86
CA LEU A 30 1.91 -2.09 -8.95
C LEU A 30 0.41 -2.34 -8.81
N ILE A 31 -0.04 -2.72 -7.61
CA ILE A 31 -1.46 -2.98 -7.33
C ILE A 31 -2.27 -1.68 -7.44
N GLY A 32 -1.77 -0.60 -6.85
CA GLY A 32 -2.40 0.73 -6.90
C GLY A 32 -2.50 1.27 -8.32
N LEU A 33 -1.45 1.07 -9.14
CA LEU A 33 -1.46 1.44 -10.55
C LEU A 33 -2.51 0.64 -11.33
N PHE A 34 -2.57 -0.68 -11.14
CA PHE A 34 -3.57 -1.53 -11.79
C PHE A 34 -5.00 -1.09 -11.48
N PHE A 35 -5.33 -0.90 -10.20
CA PHE A 35 -6.65 -0.42 -9.79
C PHE A 35 -6.91 1.03 -10.26
N GLY A 36 -5.90 1.89 -10.25
CA GLY A 36 -5.99 3.26 -10.74
C GLY A 36 -6.33 3.31 -12.24
N VAL A 37 -5.67 2.50 -13.05
CA VAL A 37 -5.95 2.36 -14.49
C VAL A 37 -7.33 1.76 -14.72
N ALA A 38 -7.72 0.72 -13.96
CA ALA A 38 -9.04 0.12 -14.06
C ALA A 38 -10.17 1.13 -13.74
N LEU A 39 -9.99 1.96 -12.72
CA LEU A 39 -10.91 3.07 -12.40
C LEU A 39 -10.96 4.11 -13.52
N TYR A 40 -9.81 4.44 -14.12
CA TYR A 40 -9.74 5.42 -15.20
C TYR A 40 -10.47 4.95 -16.46
N VAL A 41 -10.30 3.68 -16.83
CA VAL A 41 -10.97 3.08 -18.00
C VAL A 41 -12.48 2.88 -17.78
N THR A 42 -12.91 2.64 -16.53
CA THR A 42 -14.34 2.43 -16.18
C THR A 42 -15.09 3.71 -15.77
N ARG A 43 -14.49 4.89 -15.96
CA ARG A 43 -15.14 6.18 -15.67
C ARG A 43 -16.39 6.42 -16.54
N PRO A 44 -17.44 7.08 -16.01
CA PRO A 44 -18.63 7.42 -16.78
C PRO A 44 -18.23 8.38 -17.91
N GLY A 45 -18.42 7.95 -19.16
CA GLY A 45 -18.00 8.69 -20.37
C GLY A 45 -16.80 8.10 -21.13
N ASN A 46 -16.27 6.94 -20.70
CA ASN A 46 -15.18 6.23 -21.38
C ASN A 46 -15.66 4.87 -21.98
N LEU A 47 -14.83 4.23 -22.82
CA LEU A 47 -15.17 3.08 -23.71
C LEU A 47 -15.97 1.90 -23.08
N TYR A 48 -15.80 1.60 -21.78
CA TYR A 48 -16.54 0.56 -21.06
C TYR A 48 -17.23 1.13 -19.81
N ALA A 49 -18.24 1.97 -20.03
CA ALA A 49 -19.00 2.67 -18.99
C ALA A 49 -19.88 1.72 -18.14
N SER A 50 -19.28 0.84 -17.34
CA SER A 50 -19.99 0.08 -16.30
C SER A 50 -19.88 0.82 -14.97
N ARG A 51 -20.95 1.55 -14.61
CA ARG A 51 -21.07 2.18 -13.28
C ARG A 51 -20.85 1.15 -12.16
N ALA A 52 -21.26 -0.10 -12.35
CA ALA A 52 -21.11 -1.16 -11.36
C ALA A 52 -19.63 -1.50 -11.08
N VAL A 53 -18.79 -1.64 -12.12
CA VAL A 53 -17.36 -1.97 -11.94
C VAL A 53 -16.61 -0.81 -11.30
N ASN A 54 -16.88 0.42 -11.74
CA ASN A 54 -16.27 1.60 -11.16
C ASN A 54 -16.68 1.77 -9.68
N THR A 55 -17.97 1.63 -9.36
CA THR A 55 -18.43 1.69 -7.96
C THR A 55 -17.80 0.59 -7.10
N ALA A 56 -17.69 -0.64 -7.60
CA ALA A 56 -17.06 -1.74 -6.86
C ALA A 56 -15.57 -1.47 -6.57
N ILE A 57 -14.79 -1.08 -7.59
CA ILE A 57 -13.36 -0.79 -7.39
C ILE A 57 -13.19 0.44 -6.50
N ASN A 58 -14.03 1.47 -6.67
CA ASN A 58 -13.96 2.68 -5.86
C ASN A 58 -14.32 2.38 -4.39
N LEU A 59 -15.28 1.49 -4.13
CA LEU A 59 -15.60 1.02 -2.78
C LEU A 59 -14.41 0.30 -2.14
N VAL A 60 -13.78 -0.64 -2.87
CA VAL A 60 -12.60 -1.37 -2.38
C VAL A 60 -11.44 -0.40 -2.09
N VAL A 61 -11.11 0.49 -3.02
CA VAL A 61 -10.02 1.46 -2.83
C VAL A 61 -10.32 2.43 -1.69
N ASN A 62 -11.57 2.90 -1.56
CA ASN A 62 -11.98 3.78 -0.45
C ASN A 62 -12.13 3.05 0.89
N PHE A 63 -12.24 1.72 0.90
CA PHE A 63 -12.22 0.92 2.11
C PHE A 63 -10.80 0.68 2.62
N VAL A 64 -9.83 0.48 1.72
CA VAL A 64 -8.42 0.27 2.08
C VAL A 64 -7.73 1.58 2.48
N ARG A 65 -8.08 2.70 1.84
CA ARG A 65 -7.47 4.03 2.07
C ARG A 65 -7.49 4.52 3.53
N PRO A 66 -8.55 4.32 4.32
CA PRO A 66 -8.64 4.82 5.69
C PRO A 66 -8.05 3.87 6.71
N ILE A 67 -7.69 2.62 6.35
CA ILE A 67 -7.20 1.64 7.32
C ILE A 67 -5.85 2.13 7.83
N PRO A 68 -5.78 2.67 9.06
CA PRO A 68 -4.53 3.07 9.66
C PRO A 68 -3.73 1.80 9.90
N PHE A 69 -2.43 1.85 9.60
CA PHE A 69 -1.51 0.73 9.88
C PHE A 69 -1.62 0.22 11.33
N ILE A 70 -1.95 1.13 12.26
CA ILE A 70 -2.21 0.88 13.67
C ILE A 70 -3.34 -0.14 13.89
N ILE A 71 -4.43 -0.10 13.10
CA ILE A 71 -5.56 -1.03 13.25
C ILE A 71 -5.18 -2.44 12.77
N LEU A 72 -4.40 -2.56 11.70
CA LEU A 72 -3.92 -3.85 11.22
C LEU A 72 -2.94 -4.49 12.21
N LEU A 73 -2.04 -3.69 12.79
CA LEU A 73 -1.09 -4.15 13.80
C LEU A 73 -1.82 -4.60 15.08
N ALA A 74 -2.90 -3.92 15.48
CA ALA A 74 -3.72 -4.32 16.63
C ALA A 74 -4.59 -5.57 16.38
N ALA A 75 -4.92 -5.88 15.13
CA ALA A 75 -5.70 -7.08 14.78
C ALA A 75 -4.81 -8.33 14.56
N LEU A 76 -3.53 -8.13 14.22
CA LEU A 76 -2.55 -9.20 13.96
C LEU A 76 -1.54 -9.40 15.09
N GLY A 77 -1.40 -8.43 16.00
CA GLY A 77 -0.64 -8.54 17.25
C GLY A 77 -1.48 -9.13 18.37
#